data_AF-A0A427Y6M8-F1
#
_entry.id   AF-A0A427Y6M8-F1
#
_cell.length_a   1.000
_cell.length_b   1.000
_cell.length_c   1.000
_cell.angle_alpha   90.00
_cell.angle_beta   90.00
_cell.angle_gamma   90.00
#
_symmetry.space_group_name_H-M   'P 1'
#
loop_
_entity.id
_entity.type
_entity.pdbx_description
1 polymer ?
#
loop_
_entity_poly.entity_id
_entity_poly.type
_entity_poly.pdbx_seq_one_letter_code
_entity_poly.pdbx_strand_id
1 'polypeptide(L)'
;MPAAASPSAKWTPEHDTALLRAVVATVLANRRNIYATTGLEDVAGNGGSRINQKIQQMLKKLAAAQGRPDIVDDEVAANSTARGGGAGGAPKKVKKEKNAGGPSKKRKVKVEDSDDDIKVKVSDDDE
;
A
#
# COMPACT_ATOMS: atom_id res chain seq x y z
N MET A 1 15.26 -35.97 -12.83
CA MET A 1 16.39 -35.67 -13.74
C MET A 1 16.90 -34.28 -13.40
N PRO A 2 18.15 -34.12 -12.92
CA PRO A 2 18.71 -32.80 -12.66
C PRO A 2 19.00 -32.10 -14.00
N ALA A 3 18.45 -30.90 -14.19
CA ALA A 3 18.69 -30.10 -15.38
C ALA A 3 20.18 -29.71 -15.44
N ALA A 4 20.83 -30.00 -16.57
CA ALA A 4 22.21 -29.63 -16.81
C ALA A 4 22.37 -28.11 -16.66
N ALA A 5 23.20 -27.69 -15.71
CA ALA A 5 23.53 -26.29 -15.51
C ALA A 5 24.18 -25.76 -16.79
N SER A 6 23.47 -24.88 -17.47
CA SER A 6 23.95 -24.20 -18.67
C SER A 6 25.15 -23.29 -18.33
N PRO A 7 26.07 -23.04 -19.28
CA PRO A 7 27.25 -22.22 -19.06
C PRO A 7 26.84 -20.87 -18.47
N SER A 8 27.57 -20.44 -17.44
CA SER A 8 27.35 -19.24 -16.63
C SER A 8 26.74 -18.07 -17.42
N ALA A 9 25.41 -17.99 -17.41
CA ALA A 9 24.69 -16.92 -18.07
C ALA A 9 25.19 -15.58 -17.48
N LYS A 10 25.64 -14.68 -18.34
CA LYS A 10 26.07 -13.35 -17.91
C LYS A 10 24.87 -12.66 -17.24
N TRP A 11 25.11 -12.07 -16.08
CA TRP A 11 24.10 -11.31 -15.36
C TRP A 11 23.69 -10.09 -16.19
N THR A 12 22.40 -9.97 -16.52
CA THR A 12 21.84 -8.87 -17.29
C THR A 12 20.97 -7.99 -16.39
N PRO A 13 20.73 -6.72 -16.74
CA PRO A 13 19.82 -5.85 -16.01
C PRO A 13 18.36 -6.36 -15.95
N GLU A 14 18.00 -7.26 -16.87
CA GLU A 14 16.69 -7.93 -16.84
C GLU A 14 16.59 -8.92 -15.68
N HIS A 15 17.70 -9.60 -15.33
CA HIS A 15 17.76 -10.45 -14.16
C HIS A 15 17.61 -9.65 -12.87
N ASP A 16 18.21 -8.46 -12.78
CA ASP A 16 18.01 -7.56 -11.63
C ASP A 16 16.55 -7.16 -11.48
N THR A 17 15.88 -6.87 -12.59
CA THR A 17 14.45 -6.53 -12.61
C THR A 17 13.59 -7.71 -12.14
N ALA A 18 13.85 -8.90 -12.67
CA ALA A 18 13.12 -10.12 -12.30
C ALA A 18 13.34 -10.48 -10.84
N LEU A 19 14.57 -10.35 -10.35
CA LEU A 19 14.93 -10.57 -8.95
C LEU A 19 14.21 -9.57 -8.04
N LEU A 20 14.24 -8.28 -8.39
CA LEU A 20 13.54 -7.24 -7.64
C LEU A 20 12.05 -7.54 -7.52
N ARG A 21 11.40 -7.91 -8.64
CA ARG A 21 9.99 -8.31 -8.65
C ARG A 21 9.73 -9.52 -7.75
N ALA A 22 10.56 -10.56 -7.84
CA ALA A 22 10.44 -11.76 -7.02
C ALA A 22 10.61 -11.46 -5.52
N VAL A 23 11.55 -10.59 -5.16
CA VAL A 23 11.77 -10.15 -3.77
C VAL A 23 10.55 -9.41 -3.24
N VAL A 24 10.04 -8.43 -3.99
CA VAL A 24 8.83 -7.66 -3.62
C VAL A 24 7.64 -8.59 -3.41
N ALA A 25 7.37 -9.47 -4.37
CA ALA A 25 6.26 -10.43 -4.29
C ALA A 25 6.39 -11.35 -3.07
N THR A 26 7.59 -11.87 -2.80
CA THR A 26 7.86 -12.78 -1.67
C THR A 26 7.64 -12.08 -0.32
N VAL A 27 8.11 -10.83 -0.18
CA VAL A 27 7.90 -10.03 1.03
C VAL A 27 6.42 -9.74 1.24
N LEU A 28 5.71 -9.36 0.18
CA LEU A 28 4.28 -9.05 0.25
C LEU A 28 3.41 -10.30 0.52
N ALA A 29 3.83 -11.48 0.07
CA ALA A 29 3.16 -12.75 0.36
C ALA A 29 3.33 -13.17 1.84
N ASN A 30 4.54 -12.97 2.39
CA ASN A 30 4.89 -13.39 3.75
C ASN A 30 4.63 -12.33 4.84
N ARG A 31 3.84 -11.29 4.55
CA ARG A 31 3.55 -10.18 5.48
C ARG A 31 3.10 -10.62 6.87
N ARG A 32 2.30 -11.68 6.96
CA ARG A 32 1.82 -12.22 8.25
C ARG A 32 2.96 -12.69 9.15
N ASN A 33 3.98 -13.33 8.58
CA ASN A 33 5.14 -13.79 9.33
C ASN A 33 5.98 -12.60 9.81
N ILE A 34 6.06 -11.54 9.00
CA ILE A 34 6.74 -10.30 9.38
C ILE A 34 6.03 -9.63 10.57
N TYR A 35 4.70 -9.68 10.63
CA TYR A 35 3.95 -9.12 11.77
C TYR A 35 4.13 -9.91 13.07
N ALA A 36 4.45 -11.21 12.96
CA ALA A 36 4.70 -12.10 14.09
C ALA A 36 6.18 -12.15 14.52
N THR A 37 7.03 -11.30 13.94
CA THR A 37 8.45 -11.26 14.30
C THR A 37 8.61 -10.59 15.67
N THR A 38 9.42 -11.19 16.54
CA THR A 38 9.71 -10.67 17.88
C THR A 38 10.24 -9.24 17.80
N GLY A 39 9.67 -8.34 18.61
CA GLY A 39 10.00 -6.91 18.61
C GLY A 39 9.17 -6.03 17.66
N LEU A 40 8.30 -6.61 16.84
CA LEU A 40 7.31 -5.87 16.01
C LEU A 40 5.87 -5.98 16.55
N GLU A 41 5.68 -6.75 17.63
CA GLU A 41 4.38 -7.07 18.23
C GLU A 41 3.60 -5.80 18.64
N ASP A 42 4.28 -4.84 19.27
CA ASP A 42 3.67 -3.58 19.73
C ASP A 42 3.17 -2.70 18.57
N VAL A 43 3.78 -2.84 17.39
CA VAL A 43 3.48 -2.06 16.19
C VAL A 43 2.52 -2.81 15.26
N ALA A 44 2.24 -4.09 15.54
CA ALA A 44 1.32 -4.92 14.78
C ALA A 44 -0.17 -4.62 15.07
N GLY A 45 -0.46 -3.80 16.09
CA GLY A 45 -1.81 -3.34 16.41
C GLY A 45 -2.56 -2.75 15.21
N ASN A 46 -3.87 -3.02 15.11
CA ASN A 46 -4.75 -2.65 13.99
C ASN A 46 -4.39 -3.32 12.64
N GLY A 47 -4.09 -4.62 12.67
CA GLY A 47 -3.95 -5.41 11.44
C GLY A 47 -2.67 -5.12 10.64
N GLY A 48 -1.63 -4.60 11.30
CA GLY A 48 -0.31 -4.41 10.68
C GLY A 48 -0.24 -3.27 9.65
N SER A 49 -1.18 -2.33 9.64
CA SER A 49 -1.21 -1.21 8.67
C SER A 49 0.09 -0.40 8.65
N ARG A 50 0.60 -0.04 9.84
CA ARG A 50 1.84 0.75 9.98
C ARG A 50 3.08 -0.02 9.49
N ILE A 51 3.14 -1.32 9.81
CA ILE A 51 4.20 -2.20 9.32
C ILE A 51 4.12 -2.34 7.80
N ASN A 52 2.92 -2.50 7.23
CA ASN A 52 2.71 -2.59 5.78
C ASN A 52 3.17 -1.32 5.05
N GLN A 53 2.83 -0.13 5.57
CA GLN A 53 3.31 1.13 5.01
C GLN A 53 4.84 1.21 5.05
N LYS A 54 5.46 0.78 6.16
CA LYS A 54 6.92 0.78 6.28
C LYS A 54 7.60 -0.18 5.31
N ILE A 55 7.03 -1.38 5.14
CA ILE A 55 7.49 -2.36 4.14
C ILE A 55 7.44 -1.74 2.74
N GLN A 56 6.32 -1.13 2.35
CA GLN A 56 6.19 -0.48 1.04
C GLN A 56 7.20 0.66 0.87
N GLN A 57 7.42 1.50 1.90
CA GLN A 57 8.45 2.54 1.86
C GLN A 57 9.86 1.97 1.65
N MET A 58 10.22 0.87 2.33
CA MET A 58 11.52 0.22 2.15
C MET A 58 11.67 -0.38 0.76
N LEU A 59 10.64 -1.06 0.26
CA LEU A 59 10.64 -1.64 -1.07
C LEU A 59 10.75 -0.56 -2.15
N LYS A 60 10.03 0.57 -2.01
CA LYS A 60 10.14 1.71 -2.95
C LYS A 60 11.54 2.30 -2.98
N LYS A 61 12.20 2.44 -1.83
CA LYS A 61 13.60 2.90 -1.78
C LYS A 61 14.55 1.93 -2.48
N LEU A 62 14.37 0.63 -2.27
CA LEU A 62 15.17 -0.41 -2.90
C LEU A 62 14.98 -0.44 -4.42
N ALA A 63 13.74 -0.31 -4.88
CA ALA A 63 13.40 -0.24 -6.29
C ALA A 63 13.87 1.06 -6.97
N ALA A 64 13.77 2.19 -6.25
CA ALA A 64 14.29 3.48 -6.72
C ALA A 64 15.82 3.47 -6.88
N ALA A 65 16.55 2.78 -5.98
CA ALA A 65 18.00 2.58 -6.12
C ALA A 65 18.38 1.80 -7.38
N GLN A 66 17.47 0.96 -7.89
CA GLN A 66 17.63 0.21 -9.15
C GLN A 66 17.02 0.95 -10.36
N GLY A 67 16.58 2.21 -10.19
CA GLY A 67 16.01 3.03 -11.25
C GLY A 67 14.61 2.60 -11.72
N ARG A 68 13.89 1.76 -10.95
CA ARG A 68 12.57 1.23 -11.33
C ARG A 68 11.57 1.27 -10.17
N PRO A 69 11.16 2.47 -9.70
CA PRO A 69 10.25 2.60 -8.57
C PRO A 69 8.86 1.99 -8.82
N ASP A 70 8.42 1.95 -10.09
CA ASP A 70 7.05 1.55 -10.48
C ASP A 70 6.74 0.07 -10.20
N ILE A 71 7.76 -0.78 -10.15
CA ILE A 71 7.61 -2.23 -9.91
C ILE A 71 6.93 -2.52 -8.57
N VAL A 72 7.18 -1.68 -7.56
CA VAL A 72 6.59 -1.90 -6.23
C VAL A 72 5.09 -1.60 -6.25
N ASP A 73 4.68 -0.55 -6.96
CA ASP A 73 3.27 -0.18 -7.06
C ASP A 73 2.49 -1.19 -7.91
N ASP A 74 3.08 -1.70 -8.98
CA ASP A 74 2.52 -2.80 -9.79
C ASP A 74 2.29 -4.07 -8.96
N GLU A 75 3.29 -4.50 -8.18
CA GLU A 75 3.18 -5.71 -7.36
C GLU A 75 2.23 -5.54 -6.17
N VAL A 76 2.17 -4.35 -5.58
CA VAL A 76 1.19 -4.04 -4.53
C VAL A 76 -0.23 -4.07 -5.09
N ALA A 77 -0.46 -3.51 -6.28
CA ALA A 77 -1.74 -3.57 -6.96
C ALA A 77 -2.13 -5.02 -7.28
N ALA A 78 -1.23 -5.80 -7.91
CA ALA A 78 -1.45 -7.19 -8.25
C ALA A 78 -1.81 -8.07 -7.03
N ASN A 79 -1.14 -7.86 -5.90
CA ASN A 79 -1.41 -8.61 -4.67
C ASN A 79 -2.73 -8.18 -3.99
N SER A 80 -3.17 -6.94 -4.19
CA SER A 80 -4.48 -6.48 -3.70
C SER A 80 -5.63 -7.15 -4.46
N THR A 81 -5.48 -7.32 -5.78
CA THR A 81 -6.46 -8.03 -6.63
C THR A 81 -6.48 -9.53 -6.36
N ALA A 82 -5.34 -10.16 -6.06
CA ALA A 82 -5.27 -11.59 -5.73
C ALA A 82 -6.04 -11.95 -4.45
N ARG A 83 -6.14 -11.02 -3.49
CA ARG A 83 -6.90 -11.21 -2.24
C ARG A 83 -8.39 -10.86 -2.36
N GLY A 84 -8.77 -10.10 -3.39
CA GLY A 84 -10.16 -9.78 -3.73
C GLY A 84 -10.81 -10.76 -4.72
N GLY A 85 -10.02 -11.66 -5.33
CA GLY A 85 -10.45 -12.62 -6.35
C GLY A 85 -11.24 -13.83 -5.84
N GLY A 86 -12.02 -13.65 -4.77
CA GLY A 86 -13.09 -14.59 -4.44
C GLY A 86 -14.17 -14.47 -5.50
N ALA A 87 -14.21 -15.42 -6.43
CA ALA A 87 -15.34 -15.69 -7.30
C ALA A 87 -16.60 -15.87 -6.45
N GLY A 88 -17.33 -14.76 -6.26
CA GLY A 88 -18.47 -14.64 -5.37
C GLY A 88 -19.11 -13.27 -5.52
N GLY A 89 -19.13 -12.74 -6.76
CA GLY A 89 -19.96 -11.62 -7.13
C GLY A 89 -21.43 -12.02 -6.98
N ALA A 90 -21.95 -11.94 -5.76
CA ALA A 90 -23.38 -11.98 -5.54
C ALA A 90 -23.98 -10.79 -6.31
N PRO A 91 -24.94 -11.01 -7.24
CA PRO A 91 -25.53 -9.93 -8.00
C PRO A 91 -26.18 -8.94 -7.03
N LYS A 92 -25.83 -7.66 -7.15
CA LYS A 92 -26.52 -6.55 -6.48
C LYS A 92 -28.02 -6.71 -6.75
N LYS A 93 -28.78 -7.13 -5.72
CA LYS A 93 -30.24 -7.06 -5.75
C LYS A 93 -30.61 -5.61 -5.99
N VAL A 94 -31.08 -5.31 -7.20
CA VAL A 94 -31.75 -4.05 -7.54
C VAL A 94 -32.96 -3.95 -6.61
N LYS A 95 -32.83 -3.14 -5.56
CA LYS A 95 -33.91 -2.84 -4.63
C LYS A 95 -34.90 -1.96 -5.37
N LYS A 96 -35.98 -2.61 -5.82
CA LYS A 96 -37.20 -2.01 -6.38
C LYS A 96 -37.63 -0.82 -5.52
N GLU A 97 -37.45 0.40 -6.02
CA GLU A 97 -38.03 1.60 -5.42
C GLU A 97 -39.56 1.51 -5.54
N LYS A 98 -40.22 1.25 -4.41
CA LYS A 98 -41.61 1.66 -4.20
C LYS A 98 -41.59 2.87 -3.26
N ASN A 99 -42.03 3.97 -3.86
CA ASN A 99 -42.46 5.24 -3.33
C ASN A 99 -43.18 5.18 -1.97
N ALA A 100 -42.77 6.02 -1.01
CA ALA A 100 -43.50 6.60 0.14
C ALA A 100 -42.44 7.17 1.11
N GLY A 101 -42.25 8.48 1.29
CA GLY A 101 -43.25 9.43 1.78
C GLY A 101 -43.11 9.57 3.30
N GLY A 102 -42.31 10.54 3.77
CA GLY A 102 -42.26 10.88 5.21
C GLY A 102 -41.04 11.73 5.65
N PRO A 103 -41.23 12.99 6.07
CA PRO A 103 -40.16 13.89 6.49
C PRO A 103 -39.95 13.88 8.02
N SER A 104 -38.70 13.94 8.50
CA SER A 104 -38.38 14.43 9.86
C SER A 104 -36.91 14.90 9.93
N LYS A 105 -36.59 16.20 9.89
CA LYS A 105 -36.61 17.25 10.95
C LYS A 105 -35.29 17.33 11.77
N LYS A 106 -34.44 18.32 11.38
CA LYS A 106 -33.48 19.13 12.17
C LYS A 106 -32.25 18.38 12.77
N ARG A 107 -31.01 18.88 12.67
CA ARG A 107 -30.51 20.24 13.01
C ARG A 107 -29.31 20.69 12.16
N LYS A 108 -29.26 22.02 11.97
CA LYS A 108 -28.08 22.84 11.65
C LYS A 108 -26.99 22.68 12.72
N VAL A 109 -25.75 22.52 12.31
CA VAL A 109 -24.61 23.17 12.98
C VAL A 109 -23.87 23.96 11.92
N LYS A 110 -23.90 25.28 12.10
CA LYS A 110 -23.09 26.28 11.41
C LYS A 110 -21.97 26.62 12.38
N VAL A 111 -20.73 26.40 11.99
CA VAL A 111 -19.57 27.09 12.57
C VAL A 111 -18.81 27.64 11.37
N GLU A 112 -19.03 28.93 11.12
CA GLU A 112 -18.12 29.77 10.35
C GLU A 112 -16.96 30.17 11.26
N ASP A 113 -15.83 30.46 10.61
CA ASP A 113 -14.72 31.28 11.07
C ASP A 113 -13.69 30.62 12.01
N SER A 114 -12.46 30.41 11.51
CA SER A 114 -11.43 31.46 11.61
C SER A 114 -10.24 31.15 10.69
N ASP A 115 -9.96 32.13 9.83
CA ASP A 115 -8.64 32.56 9.36
C ASP A 115 -7.55 32.37 10.43
N ASP A 116 -6.44 31.72 10.08
CA ASP A 116 -5.14 32.17 10.58
C ASP A 116 -4.04 31.79 9.59
N ASP A 117 -3.69 32.80 8.82
CA ASP A 117 -2.58 32.95 7.90
C ASP A 117 -1.25 32.82 8.69
N ILE A 118 -0.62 31.63 8.67
CA ILE A 118 0.70 31.45 9.26
C ILE A 118 1.74 32.09 8.33
N LYS A 119 1.91 33.40 8.48
CA LYS A 119 2.98 34.18 7.87
C LYS A 119 4.27 33.91 8.65
N VAL A 120 5.04 32.94 8.17
CA VAL A 120 6.39 32.63 8.68
C VAL A 120 7.31 33.82 8.39
N LYS A 121 7.58 34.63 9.42
CA LYS A 121 8.59 35.67 9.39
C LYS A 121 9.93 35.03 9.77
N VAL A 122 10.74 34.74 8.75
CA VAL A 122 12.17 34.46 8.90
C VAL A 122 12.87 35.79 9.13
N SER A 123 13.45 35.96 10.32
CA SER A 123 14.56 36.89 10.58
C SER A 123 15.73 35.96 10.90
N ASP A 124 16.67 35.75 9.97
CA ASP A 124 17.97 36.45 9.89
C ASP A 124 18.63 36.58 11.28
N ASP A 125 19.48 35.59 11.57
CA ASP A 125 20.34 35.44 12.74
C ASP A 125 21.76 35.77 12.24
N ASP A 126 22.22 36.98 12.54
CA ASP A 126 23.53 37.54 12.17
C ASP A 126 24.17 38.04 13.47
N GLU A 127 25.04 37.22 14.07
CA GLU A 127 26.28 37.65 14.76
C GLU A 127 27.26 36.47 14.99
#